data_AF-A0A950A3G1-F1
#
_entry.id   AF-A0A950A3G1-F1
#
_cell.length_a   1.000
_cell.length_b   1.000
_cell.length_c   1.000
_cell.angle_alpha   90.00
_cell.angle_beta   90.00
_cell.angle_gamma   90.00
#
_symmetry.space_group_name_H-M   'P 1'
#
loop_
_entity.id
_entity.type
_entity.pdbx_description
1 polymer ?
#
loop_
_entity_poly.entity_id
_entity_poly.type
_entity_poly.pdbx_seq_one_letter_code
_entity_poly.pdbx_strand_id
1 'polypeptide(L)'
;MAKREATEKKRDDKGRFRKGQSGNAGGRPKGSVSLTTLLRHALLEADPTTKKTLARQLIDSLVAEALGGNVRALEVVLERIDGPARAAVGNQDHDAQPRIVIPGSEGRRATERGDRDSDPAP
;
A
#
# COMPACT_ATOMS: atom_id res chain seq x y z
N MET A 1 23.26 35.90 15.15
CA MET A 1 21.86 35.81 15.64
C MET A 1 21.12 34.75 14.83
N ALA A 2 21.09 33.49 15.27
CA ALA A 2 20.41 32.40 14.56
C ALA A 2 18.94 32.34 15.01
N LYS A 3 17.99 32.57 14.08
CA LYS A 3 16.55 32.41 14.33
C LYS A 3 16.23 30.91 14.42
N ARG A 4 15.67 30.48 15.55
CA ARG A 4 15.03 29.17 15.69
C ARG A 4 13.66 29.26 15.02
N GLU A 5 13.50 28.67 13.85
CA GLU A 5 12.20 28.56 13.19
C GLU A 5 11.34 27.53 13.95
N ALA A 6 10.21 27.98 14.47
CA ALA A 6 9.26 27.14 15.19
C ALA A 6 8.68 26.10 14.23
N THR A 7 8.86 24.81 14.55
CA THR A 7 8.29 23.70 13.78
C THR A 7 6.77 23.74 13.89
N GLU A 8 6.09 24.20 12.84
CA GLU A 8 4.63 24.34 12.80
C GLU A 8 3.94 23.01 13.11
N LYS A 9 3.02 23.00 14.09
CA LYS A 9 2.24 21.82 14.48
C LYS A 9 1.44 21.31 13.28
N LYS A 10 1.80 20.12 12.77
CA LYS A 10 1.16 19.52 11.58
C LYS A 10 -0.27 18.99 11.79
N ARG A 11 -0.75 19.04 13.03
CA ARG A 11 -2.02 18.45 13.45
C ARG A 11 -2.90 19.50 14.14
N ASP A 12 -4.21 19.33 14.05
CA ASP A 12 -5.19 20.09 14.82
C ASP A 12 -5.28 19.55 16.25
N ASP A 13 -6.06 20.24 17.10
CA ASP A 13 -6.24 19.87 18.50
C ASP A 13 -6.99 18.53 18.69
N LYS A 14 -7.56 18.00 17.60
CA LYS A 14 -8.20 16.67 17.54
C LYS A 14 -7.27 15.60 16.94
N GLY A 15 -6.01 15.92 16.72
CA GLY A 15 -4.98 15.00 16.21
C GLY A 15 -5.02 14.73 14.69
N ARG A 16 -5.89 15.40 13.94
CA ARG A 16 -6.02 15.26 12.48
C ARG A 16 -4.98 16.12 11.78
N PHE A 17 -4.49 15.70 10.62
CA PHE A 17 -3.62 16.56 9.80
C PHE A 17 -4.39 17.81 9.36
N ARG A 18 -3.73 18.97 9.44
CA ARG A 18 -4.32 20.21 8.96
C ARG A 18 -4.59 20.13 7.45
N LYS A 19 -5.62 20.82 6.97
CA LYS A 19 -5.98 20.83 5.53
C LYS A 19 -4.75 21.26 4.70
N GLY A 20 -4.42 20.48 3.67
CA GLY A 20 -3.24 20.72 2.82
C GLY A 20 -1.93 20.15 3.37
N GLN A 21 -1.92 19.59 4.58
CA GLN A 21 -0.76 18.89 5.14
C GLN A 21 -0.99 17.39 5.05
N SER A 22 -0.06 16.69 4.41
CA SER A 22 -0.02 15.23 4.35
C SER A 22 0.94 14.70 5.42
N GLY A 23 0.59 13.58 6.05
CA GLY A 23 1.52 12.84 6.90
C GLY A 23 2.70 12.27 6.12
N ASN A 24 2.55 12.08 4.81
CA ASN A 24 3.60 11.68 3.88
C ASN A 24 3.81 12.78 2.82
N ALA A 25 4.68 13.75 3.12
CA ALA A 25 5.01 14.84 2.20
C ALA A 25 5.79 14.35 0.96
N GLY A 26 6.53 13.24 1.09
CA GLY A 26 7.17 12.51 -0.01
C GLY A 26 6.31 11.39 -0.59
N GLY A 27 4.98 11.48 -0.44
CA GLY A 27 4.04 10.56 -1.08
C GLY A 27 4.28 10.49 -2.59
N ARG A 28 3.58 9.56 -3.26
CA ARG A 28 3.80 9.29 -4.68
C ARG A 28 3.96 10.59 -5.49
N PRO A 29 5.11 10.82 -6.15
CA PRO A 29 5.41 12.10 -6.79
C PRO A 29 4.31 12.49 -7.77
N LYS A 30 3.95 13.79 -7.77
CA LYS A 30 3.02 14.35 -8.75
C LYS A 30 3.59 14.13 -10.15
N GLY A 31 2.74 13.66 -11.07
CA GLY A 31 3.16 13.32 -12.44
C GLY A 31 3.81 11.94 -12.61
N SER A 32 3.92 11.14 -11.55
CA SER A 32 4.36 9.74 -11.71
C SER A 32 3.36 8.93 -12.54
N VAL A 33 3.88 8.14 -13.48
CA VAL A 33 3.07 7.28 -14.34
C VAL A 33 2.36 6.23 -13.50
N SER A 34 1.05 6.17 -13.61
CA SER A 34 0.20 5.16 -12.96
C SER A 34 -0.23 4.14 -14.01
N LEU A 35 0.21 2.89 -13.85
CA LEU A 35 -0.20 1.79 -14.73
C LEU A 35 -1.73 1.62 -14.74
N THR A 36 -2.38 1.85 -13.60
CA THR A 36 -3.85 1.85 -13.51
C THR A 36 -4.47 2.93 -14.39
N THR A 37 -3.86 4.12 -14.45
CA THR A 37 -4.35 5.20 -15.31
C THR A 37 -4.15 4.85 -16.78
N LEU A 38 -2.96 4.36 -17.14
CA LEU A 38 -2.67 3.91 -18.52
C LEU A 38 -3.62 2.79 -18.97
N LEU A 39 -3.84 1.79 -18.10
CA LEU A 39 -4.76 0.69 -18.38
C LEU A 39 -6.19 1.19 -18.59
N ARG A 40 -6.68 2.11 -17.76
CA ARG A 40 -8.01 2.72 -17.96
C ARG A 40 -8.13 3.41 -19.31
N HIS A 41 -7.10 4.13 -19.74
CA HIS A 41 -7.08 4.76 -21.06
C HIS A 41 -7.11 3.72 -22.18
N ALA A 42 -6.21 2.72 -22.13
CA ALA A 42 -6.17 1.65 -23.11
C ALA A 42 -7.51 0.92 -23.23
N LEU A 43 -8.17 0.62 -22.11
CA LEU A 43 -9.47 -0.05 -22.09
C LEU A 43 -10.60 0.74 -22.78
N LEU A 44 -10.50 2.06 -22.87
CA LEU A 44 -11.45 2.93 -23.55
C LEU A 44 -11.20 3.03 -25.06
N GLU A 45 -10.03 2.60 -25.54
CA GLU A 45 -9.70 2.64 -26.96
C GLU A 45 -10.61 1.70 -27.75
N ALA A 46 -11.10 2.20 -28.88
CA ALA A 46 -11.89 1.42 -29.81
C ALA A 46 -10.98 0.64 -30.74
N ASP A 47 -11.24 -0.65 -30.86
CA ASP A 47 -10.58 -1.50 -31.84
C ASP A 47 -11.00 -1.08 -33.26
N PRO A 48 -10.05 -0.83 -34.17
CA PRO A 48 -10.33 -0.34 -35.51
C PRO A 48 -11.14 -1.33 -36.36
N THR A 49 -11.00 -2.62 -36.08
CA THR A 49 -11.64 -3.72 -36.81
C THR A 49 -13.02 -4.02 -36.26
N THR A 50 -13.14 -4.24 -34.96
CA THR A 50 -14.42 -4.66 -34.34
C THR A 50 -15.33 -3.49 -33.99
N LYS A 51 -14.80 -2.25 -34.01
CA LYS A 51 -15.47 -1.01 -33.55
C LYS A 51 -15.96 -1.05 -32.10
N LYS A 52 -15.55 -2.05 -31.32
CA LYS A 52 -15.83 -2.18 -29.88
C LYS A 52 -14.64 -1.68 -29.08
N THR A 53 -14.89 -1.17 -27.88
CA THR A 53 -13.80 -0.86 -26.94
C THR A 53 -13.09 -2.13 -26.49
N LEU A 54 -11.80 -2.04 -26.17
CA LEU A 54 -11.06 -3.16 -25.59
C LEU A 54 -11.70 -3.67 -24.29
N ALA A 55 -12.26 -2.77 -23.48
CA ALA A 55 -13.07 -3.14 -22.32
C ALA A 55 -14.25 -4.05 -22.68
N ARG A 56 -14.99 -3.72 -23.75
CA ARG A 56 -16.13 -4.52 -24.17
C ARG A 56 -15.70 -5.90 -24.64
N GLN A 57 -14.61 -5.98 -25.39
CA GLN A 57 -14.08 -7.26 -25.87
C GLN A 57 -13.60 -8.17 -24.72
N LEU A 58 -12.95 -7.60 -23.71
CA LEU A 58 -12.57 -8.34 -22.51
C LEU A 58 -13.78 -8.89 -21.76
N ILE A 59 -14.85 -8.10 -21.65
CA ILE A 59 -16.11 -8.58 -21.04
C ILE A 59 -16.73 -9.69 -21.89
N ASP A 60 -16.78 -9.53 -23.21
CA ASP A 60 -17.31 -10.55 -24.12
C ASP A 60 -16.52 -11.87 -23.97
N SER A 61 -15.20 -11.80 -23.88
CA SER A 61 -14.34 -12.98 -23.65
C SER A 61 -14.55 -13.61 -22.27
N LEU A 62 -14.68 -12.80 -21.21
CA LEU A 62 -14.96 -13.31 -19.86
C LEU A 62 -16.29 -14.08 -19.81
N VAL A 63 -17.33 -13.54 -20.45
CA VAL A 63 -18.64 -14.19 -20.53
C VAL A 63 -18.55 -15.48 -21.36
N ALA A 64 -17.82 -15.47 -22.47
CA ALA A 64 -17.62 -16.67 -23.28
C ALA A 64 -16.92 -17.79 -22.49
N GLU A 65 -15.89 -17.47 -21.71
CA GLU A 65 -15.20 -18.41 -20.82
C GLU A 65 -16.15 -18.98 -19.75
N ALA A 66 -16.98 -18.13 -19.12
CA ALA A 66 -17.96 -18.56 -18.13
C ALA A 66 -18.99 -19.52 -18.75
N LEU A 67 -19.50 -19.20 -19.95
CA LEU A 67 -20.42 -20.06 -20.71
C LEU A 67 -19.75 -21.38 -21.14
N GLY A 68 -18.44 -21.37 -21.34
CA GLY A 68 -17.62 -22.55 -21.61
C GLY A 68 -17.40 -23.47 -20.39
N GLY A 69 -17.93 -23.10 -19.22
CA GLY A 69 -17.82 -23.89 -17.99
C GLY A 69 -16.61 -23.53 -17.12
N ASN A 70 -15.91 -22.43 -17.44
CA ASN A 70 -14.85 -21.93 -16.57
C ASN A 70 -15.45 -21.35 -15.28
N VAL A 71 -15.41 -22.15 -14.21
CA VAL A 71 -16.00 -21.80 -12.91
C VAL A 71 -15.42 -20.50 -12.34
N ARG A 72 -14.12 -20.23 -12.55
CA ARG A 72 -13.52 -18.97 -12.10
C ARG A 72 -14.05 -17.76 -12.85
N ALA A 73 -14.24 -17.87 -14.16
CA ALA A 73 -14.87 -16.80 -14.94
C ALA A 73 -16.32 -16.58 -14.49
N LEU A 74 -17.06 -17.65 -14.22
CA LEU A 74 -18.43 -17.59 -13.70
C LEU A 74 -18.50 -16.89 -12.34
N GLU A 75 -17.60 -17.23 -11.40
CA GLU A 75 -17.50 -16.55 -10.10
C GLU A 75 -17.27 -15.04 -10.26
N VAL A 76 -16.35 -14.63 -11.14
CA VAL A 76 -16.08 -13.20 -11.40
C VAL A 76 -17.30 -12.48 -11.97
N VAL A 77 -18.05 -13.13 -12.87
CA VAL A 77 -19.28 -12.57 -13.43
C VAL A 77 -20.33 -12.39 -12.34
N LEU A 78 -20.58 -13.41 -11.53
CA LEU A 78 -21.55 -13.37 -10.43
C LEU A 78 -21.18 -12.29 -9.39
N GLU A 79 -19.91 -12.19 -9.01
CA GLU A 79 -19.43 -11.18 -8.06
C GLU A 79 -19.62 -9.75 -8.58
N ARG A 80 -19.64 -9.54 -9.90
CA ARG A 80 -19.94 -8.22 -10.48
C ARG A 80 -21.41 -7.87 -10.54
N ILE A 81 -22.30 -8.85 -10.54
CA ILE A 81 -23.75 -8.64 -10.58
C ILE A 81 -24.32 -8.56 -9.16
N ASP A 82 -24.03 -9.58 -8.34
CA ASP A 82 -24.62 -9.75 -7.00
C ASP A 82 -23.70 -9.26 -5.87
N GLY A 83 -22.46 -8.92 -6.20
CA GLY A 83 -21.42 -8.56 -5.22
C GLY A 83 -20.70 -9.78 -4.64
N PRO A 84 -19.63 -9.57 -3.86
CA PRO A 84 -18.96 -10.68 -3.18
C PRO A 84 -19.95 -11.37 -2.26
N ALA A 85 -19.96 -12.71 -2.30
CA ALA A 85 -20.57 -13.48 -1.24
C ALA A 85 -19.96 -13.01 0.07
N ARG A 86 -20.79 -12.50 0.99
CA ARG A 86 -20.31 -12.07 2.31
C ARG A 86 -19.62 -13.27 2.93
N ALA A 87 -18.30 -13.18 3.10
CA ALA A 87 -17.60 -14.14 3.94
C ALA A 87 -18.31 -14.15 5.28
N ALA A 88 -18.81 -15.32 5.70
CA ALA A 88 -19.31 -15.47 7.06
C ALA A 88 -18.17 -15.00 7.97
N VAL A 89 -18.39 -13.92 8.71
CA VAL A 89 -17.46 -13.45 9.73
C VAL A 89 -17.49 -14.50 10.84
N GLY A 90 -16.74 -15.59 10.64
CA GLY A 90 -16.32 -16.43 11.74
C GLY A 90 -15.38 -15.59 12.59
N ASN A 91 -15.66 -15.49 13.89
CA ASN A 91 -14.75 -14.89 14.86
C ASN A 91 -13.35 -15.46 14.62
N GLN A 92 -12.48 -14.67 14.02
CA GLN A 92 -11.05 -14.96 14.04
C GLN A 92 -10.59 -14.46 15.40
N ASP A 93 -10.60 -15.35 16.39
CA ASP A 93 -9.81 -15.17 17.59
C ASP A 93 -8.37 -14.98 17.11
N HIS A 94 -7.88 -13.75 17.21
CA HIS A 94 -6.53 -13.36 16.87
C HIS A 94 -5.56 -13.91 17.93
N ASP A 95 -5.46 -15.23 18.06
CA ASP A 95 -4.48 -15.84 18.93
C ASP A 95 -3.13 -15.97 18.21
N ALA A 96 -2.21 -15.14 18.70
CA ALA A 96 -0.76 -15.27 18.66
C ALA A 96 -0.09 -15.39 17.28
N GLN A 97 0.30 -14.25 16.72
CA GLN A 97 1.47 -14.20 15.84
C GLN A 97 2.70 -14.64 16.65
N PRO A 98 3.46 -15.68 16.26
CA PRO A 98 4.73 -16.00 16.91
C PRO A 98 5.73 -14.88 16.62
N ARG A 99 6.17 -14.21 17.68
CA ARG A 99 7.21 -13.19 17.61
C ARG A 99 8.51 -13.88 17.19
N ILE A 100 8.94 -13.67 15.95
CA ILE A 100 10.27 -14.10 15.49
C ILE A 100 11.30 -13.31 16.31
N VAL A 101 11.90 -13.97 17.30
CA VAL A 101 13.06 -13.45 18.03
C VAL A 101 14.27 -13.67 17.14
N ILE A 102 14.82 -12.59 16.58
CA ILE A 102 16.14 -12.64 15.94
C ILE A 102 17.18 -12.72 17.07
N PRO A 103 17.96 -13.81 17.19
CA PRO A 103 19.02 -13.86 18.19
C PRO A 103 20.16 -12.93 17.73
N GLY A 104 20.56 -11.98 18.59
CA GLY A 104 21.77 -11.17 18.39
C GLY A 104 21.61 -9.65 18.37
N SER A 105 20.42 -9.08 18.62
CA SER A 105 20.27 -7.61 18.72
C SER A 105 20.35 -7.08 20.15
N GLU A 106 21.19 -7.69 21.01
CA GLU A 106 21.45 -7.17 22.34
C GLU A 106 22.32 -5.91 22.26
N GLY A 107 21.70 -4.77 22.58
CA GLY A 107 22.32 -3.70 23.35
C GLY A 107 23.63 -3.10 22.82
N ARG A 108 23.57 -2.30 21.74
CA ARG A 108 24.55 -1.22 21.59
C ARG A 108 24.20 -0.07 22.55
N ARG A 109 24.58 -0.22 23.82
CA ARG A 109 24.73 0.92 24.73
C ARG A 109 26.03 1.63 24.36
N ALA A 110 25.91 2.83 23.85
CA ALA A 110 27.01 3.77 23.72
C ALA A 110 27.48 4.14 25.13
N THR A 111 28.66 3.67 25.54
CA THR A 111 29.36 4.16 26.73
C THR A 111 30.55 4.99 26.27
N GLU A 112 30.35 6.30 26.30
CA GLU A 112 31.24 7.30 26.89
C GLU A 112 32.75 7.02 26.78
N ARG A 113 33.36 7.70 25.82
CA ARG A 113 34.80 7.96 25.78
C ARG A 113 35.07 9.06 26.80
N GLY A 114 35.47 8.66 28.00
CA GLY A 114 35.88 9.54 29.09
C GLY A 114 37.25 9.09 29.60
N ASP A 115 38.20 10.00 29.43
CA ASP A 115 39.54 10.08 30.00
C ASP A 115 39.88 9.14 31.15
N ARG A 116 41.05 8.50 31.04
CA ARG A 116 42.01 8.44 32.15
C ARG A 116 43.41 8.13 31.63
N ASP A 117 44.24 9.15 31.74
CA ASP A 117 45.68 9.09 31.83
C ASP A 117 46.18 8.02 32.82
N SER A 118 47.47 7.73 32.68
CA SER A 118 48.39 7.05 33.59
C SER A 118 48.42 5.52 33.54
N ASP A 119 49.38 5.00 32.77
CA ASP A 119 50.01 3.71 33.05
C ASP A 119 51.54 3.95 33.11
N PRO A 120 52.22 3.69 34.25
CA PRO A 120 53.67 3.83 34.36
C PRO A 120 54.39 2.50 34.06
N ALA A 121 55.43 2.60 33.22
CA ALA A 121 56.70 1.84 33.17
C ALA A 121 56.69 0.28 33.27
N PRO A 122 57.64 -0.39 32.61
CA PRO A 122 59.03 -0.43 33.11
C PRO A 122 60.05 0.31 32.26
#